data_AF-A0A660XLJ0-F1
#
_entry.id   AF-A0A660XLJ0-F1
#
_cell.length_a   1.000
_cell.length_b   1.000
_cell.length_c   1.000
_cell.angle_alpha   90.00
_cell.angle_beta   90.00
_cell.angle_gamma   90.00
#
_symmetry.space_group_name_H-M   'P 1'
#
loop_
_entity.id
_entity.type
_entity.pdbx_description
1 polymer ?
#
loop_
_entity_poly.entity_id
_entity_poly.type
_entity_poly.pdbx_seq_one_letter_code
_entity_poly.pdbx_strand_id
1 'polypeptide(L)'
;MRINKIKILVFCILLLSLSILPAQNPVVSYDSFVHKIGMLWNNITNHGEIGDDSYTAPAPSCEWPAGSGNSYLYSGCIWLSGAFDDGGSLKYSVLNERDGEYSPIDSIHVYKPGIRAEEETYTKYWDVTQPQSSSGDDPLGIIIKERTYAWSNPLADDFIIVEYTIKN
;
A
#
# COMPACT_ATOMS: atom_id res chain seq x y z
N MET A 1 52.55 -47.35 36.04
CA MET A 1 52.16 -46.49 34.89
C MET A 1 50.65 -46.39 34.87
N ARG A 2 50.06 -45.27 35.31
CA ARG A 2 48.62 -45.08 35.51
C ARG A 2 48.19 -43.90 34.64
N ILE A 3 47.42 -44.16 33.59
CA ILE A 3 46.96 -43.15 32.63
C ILE A 3 45.70 -42.50 33.19
N ASN A 4 45.78 -41.22 33.54
CA ASN A 4 44.62 -40.43 33.94
C ASN A 4 43.83 -40.03 32.69
N LYS A 5 42.58 -40.51 32.58
CA LYS A 5 41.67 -40.12 31.50
C LYS A 5 41.14 -38.72 31.77
N ILE A 6 41.61 -37.74 31.00
CA ILE A 6 41.03 -36.40 30.95
C ILE A 6 39.71 -36.50 30.18
N LYS A 7 38.58 -36.26 30.86
CA LYS A 7 37.28 -36.10 30.20
C LYS A 7 37.20 -34.67 29.67
N ILE A 8 37.43 -34.49 28.37
CA ILE A 8 37.17 -33.23 27.67
C ILE A 8 35.66 -33.18 27.41
N LEU A 9 34.97 -32.31 28.14
CA LEU A 9 33.57 -31.98 27.87
C LEU A 9 33.56 -30.87 26.82
N VAL A 10 33.24 -31.21 25.57
CA VAL A 10 33.04 -30.22 24.50
C VAL A 10 31.68 -29.59 24.69
N PHE A 11 31.64 -28.35 25.19
CA PHE A 11 30.42 -27.56 25.28
C PHE A 11 30.21 -26.87 23.92
N CYS A 12 29.43 -27.48 23.05
CA CYS A 12 29.04 -26.88 21.77
C CYS A 12 27.99 -25.79 22.07
N ILE A 13 28.43 -24.54 22.18
CA ILE A 13 27.51 -23.39 22.22
C ILE A 13 26.98 -23.22 20.80
N LEU A 14 25.78 -23.75 20.54
CA LEU A 14 25.00 -23.32 19.38
C LEU A 14 24.71 -21.83 19.57
N LEU A 15 25.48 -20.98 18.90
CA LEU A 15 25.07 -19.60 18.65
C LEU A 15 23.87 -19.68 17.69
N LEU A 16 22.66 -19.81 18.25
CA LEU A 16 21.47 -19.40 17.54
C LEU A 16 21.63 -17.90 17.29
N SER A 17 22.08 -17.53 16.10
CA SER A 17 21.87 -16.19 15.59
C SER A 17 20.37 -16.00 15.52
N LEU A 18 19.79 -15.43 16.57
CA LEU A 18 18.45 -14.90 16.53
C LEU A 18 18.53 -13.72 15.55
N SER A 19 18.30 -13.99 14.27
CA SER A 19 18.03 -12.94 13.31
C SER A 19 16.80 -12.22 13.86
N ILE A 20 17.01 -11.04 14.44
CA ILE A 20 15.94 -10.10 14.70
C ILE A 20 15.42 -9.75 13.31
N LEU A 21 14.38 -10.47 12.88
CA LEU A 21 13.61 -10.01 11.74
C LEU A 21 13.12 -8.61 12.14
N PRO A 22 13.39 -7.57 11.33
CA PRO A 22 12.81 -6.26 11.60
C PRO A 22 11.31 -6.47 11.84
N ALA A 23 10.78 -5.81 12.87
CA ALA A 23 9.36 -5.87 13.18
C ALA A 23 8.57 -5.45 11.94
N GLN A 24 8.08 -6.45 11.22
CA GLN A 24 7.20 -6.28 10.08
C GLN A 24 5.96 -5.57 10.62
N ASN A 25 5.62 -4.39 10.09
CA ASN A 25 4.29 -3.84 10.36
C ASN A 25 3.28 -4.93 9.99
N PRO A 26 2.41 -5.35 10.92
CA PRO A 26 1.45 -6.38 10.59
C PRO A 26 0.57 -5.85 9.45
N VAL A 27 0.33 -6.70 8.45
CA VAL A 27 -0.68 -6.40 7.43
C VAL A 27 -2.00 -6.18 8.14
N VAL A 28 -2.65 -5.04 7.88
CA VAL A 28 -3.93 -4.67 8.50
C VAL A 28 -5.10 -5.06 7.59
N SER A 29 -6.34 -4.93 8.09
CA SER A 29 -7.51 -5.15 7.25
C SER A 29 -7.61 -4.11 6.14
N TYR A 30 -8.21 -4.48 5.01
CA TYR A 30 -8.57 -3.51 3.99
C TYR A 30 -9.55 -2.47 4.53
N ASP A 31 -9.34 -1.25 4.10
CA ASP A 31 -10.06 -0.06 4.53
C ASP A 31 -10.23 0.86 3.32
N SER A 32 -11.33 1.61 3.29
CA SER A 32 -11.64 2.53 2.22
C SER A 32 -12.33 3.79 2.74
N PHE A 33 -12.12 4.88 2.02
CA PHE A 33 -12.71 6.17 2.31
C PHE A 33 -13.13 6.86 1.02
N VAL A 34 -14.34 7.40 1.00
CA VAL A 34 -14.86 8.11 -0.16
C VAL A 34 -14.79 9.61 0.09
N HIS A 35 -14.05 10.32 -0.76
CA HIS A 35 -14.15 11.77 -0.84
C HIS A 35 -15.51 12.17 -1.38
N LYS A 36 -16.30 12.86 -0.56
CA LYS A 36 -17.63 13.37 -0.91
C LYS A 36 -17.76 14.87 -0.66
N ILE A 37 -16.67 15.60 -0.87
CA ILE A 37 -16.64 17.06 -0.86
C ILE A 37 -16.26 17.58 -2.23
N GLY A 38 -16.75 18.77 -2.57
CA GLY A 38 -16.60 19.33 -3.89
C GLY A 38 -17.39 18.58 -4.95
N MET A 39 -16.97 18.72 -6.20
CA MET A 39 -17.69 18.24 -7.37
C MET A 39 -17.16 16.91 -7.92
N LEU A 40 -15.95 16.47 -7.56
CA LEU A 40 -15.41 15.15 -7.91
C LEU A 40 -15.45 14.22 -6.70
N TRP A 41 -16.26 13.16 -6.77
CA TRP A 41 -16.29 12.14 -5.71
C TRP A 41 -15.50 10.90 -6.10
N ASN A 42 -14.72 10.36 -5.18
CA ASN A 42 -13.89 9.20 -5.48
C ASN A 42 -13.56 8.38 -4.24
N ASN A 43 -13.48 7.06 -4.40
CA ASN A 43 -13.03 6.11 -3.39
C ASN A 43 -11.50 6.00 -3.36
N ILE A 44 -10.94 5.92 -2.16
CA ILE A 44 -9.52 5.72 -1.88
C ILE A 44 -9.40 4.51 -0.94
N THR A 45 -8.39 3.68 -1.13
CA THR A 45 -8.16 2.49 -0.31
C THR A 45 -6.82 2.51 0.40
N ASN A 46 -6.68 1.70 1.46
CA ASN A 46 -5.38 1.54 2.13
C ASN A 46 -4.41 0.58 1.43
N HIS A 47 -4.73 0.10 0.24
CA HIS A 47 -3.93 -0.84 -0.55
C HIS A 47 -3.62 -0.32 -1.96
N GLY A 48 -3.74 0.99 -2.17
CA GLY A 48 -3.29 1.68 -3.38
C GLY A 48 -4.26 1.64 -4.56
N GLU A 49 -5.44 1.05 -4.37
CA GLU A 49 -6.55 1.14 -5.31
C GLU A 49 -7.29 2.48 -5.14
N ILE A 50 -7.59 3.12 -6.27
CA ILE A 50 -8.33 4.37 -6.41
C ILE A 50 -9.54 4.11 -7.30
N GLY A 51 -10.72 4.51 -6.83
CA GLY A 51 -11.98 4.17 -7.48
C GLY A 51 -12.62 2.91 -6.90
N ASP A 52 -13.61 2.36 -7.61
CA ASP A 52 -14.30 1.13 -7.25
C ASP A 52 -14.89 0.50 -8.52
N ASP A 53 -14.42 -0.69 -8.85
CA ASP A 53 -14.84 -1.45 -10.03
C ASP A 53 -16.03 -2.39 -9.78
N SER A 54 -16.62 -2.37 -8.57
CA SER A 54 -17.68 -3.28 -8.15
C SER A 54 -18.94 -3.15 -9.01
N TYR A 55 -19.43 -4.29 -9.50
CA TYR A 55 -20.74 -4.37 -10.16
C TYR A 55 -21.91 -4.41 -9.19
N THR A 56 -21.64 -4.59 -7.89
CA THR A 56 -22.66 -4.85 -6.86
C THR A 56 -22.47 -3.82 -5.76
N ALA A 57 -23.10 -2.65 -5.94
CA ALA A 57 -22.99 -1.46 -5.09
C ALA A 57 -21.62 -0.76 -5.13
N PRO A 58 -21.22 -0.20 -6.29
CA PRO A 58 -20.00 0.59 -6.40
C PRO A 58 -20.06 1.87 -5.55
N ALA A 59 -18.95 2.18 -4.89
CA ALA A 59 -18.63 3.51 -4.42
C ALA A 59 -18.34 4.45 -5.61
N PRO A 60 -18.35 5.77 -5.40
CA PRO A 60 -17.95 6.74 -6.42
C PRO A 60 -16.54 6.44 -6.97
N SER A 61 -16.40 6.40 -8.30
CA SER A 61 -15.15 6.15 -9.01
C SER A 61 -14.94 7.26 -10.05
N CYS A 62 -14.30 8.35 -9.61
CA CYS A 62 -14.29 9.65 -10.29
C CYS A 62 -15.71 10.08 -10.73
N GLU A 63 -16.66 10.09 -9.79
CA GLU A 63 -18.03 10.50 -10.06
C GLU A 63 -18.12 12.01 -10.27
N TRP A 64 -18.68 12.42 -11.41
CA TRP A 64 -18.78 13.82 -11.83
C TRP A 64 -20.06 14.12 -12.63
N PRO A 65 -20.81 15.20 -12.33
CA PRO A 65 -20.73 15.99 -11.11
C PRO A 65 -21.07 15.14 -9.88
N ALA A 66 -20.58 15.54 -8.71
CA ALA A 66 -20.86 14.93 -7.43
C ALA A 66 -22.35 14.66 -7.21
N GLY A 67 -22.68 13.43 -6.83
CA GLY A 67 -24.04 12.97 -6.56
C GLY A 67 -24.86 12.63 -7.82
N SER A 68 -24.26 12.69 -9.01
CA SER A 68 -24.94 12.31 -10.26
C SER A 68 -25.08 10.81 -10.45
N GLY A 69 -24.26 10.00 -9.76
CA GLY A 69 -24.13 8.57 -10.00
C GLY A 69 -23.40 8.19 -11.30
N ASN A 70 -22.81 9.15 -12.02
CA ASN A 70 -21.99 8.88 -13.20
C ASN A 70 -20.51 8.77 -12.80
N SER A 71 -19.99 7.54 -12.73
CA SER A 71 -18.57 7.26 -12.54
C SER A 71 -17.82 7.23 -13.88
N TYR A 72 -16.62 7.80 -13.89
CA TYR A 72 -15.77 7.90 -15.10
C TYR A 72 -14.43 7.15 -14.96
N LEU A 73 -14.15 6.58 -13.80
CA LEU A 73 -13.05 5.66 -13.57
C LEU A 73 -13.63 4.26 -13.35
N TYR A 74 -12.97 3.22 -13.88
CA TYR A 74 -13.26 1.84 -13.50
C TYR A 74 -12.69 1.62 -12.10
N SER A 75 -11.39 1.40 -12.03
CA SER A 75 -10.54 1.69 -10.88
C SER A 75 -9.11 1.93 -11.42
N GLY A 76 -8.15 2.19 -10.54
CA GLY A 76 -6.78 2.52 -10.91
C GLY A 76 -5.84 2.53 -9.72
N CYS A 77 -4.54 2.63 -10.00
CA CYS A 77 -3.50 2.59 -8.98
C CYS A 77 -2.16 3.12 -9.48
N ILE A 78 -1.20 3.24 -8.57
CA ILE A 78 0.19 3.51 -8.94
C ILE A 78 0.92 2.22 -9.35
N TRP A 79 1.39 2.17 -10.59
CA TRP A 79 2.25 1.09 -11.09
C TRP A 79 3.72 1.46 -10.93
N LEU A 80 4.49 0.54 -10.34
CA LEU A 80 5.92 0.69 -10.14
C LEU A 80 6.66 -0.53 -10.66
N SER A 81 7.81 -0.30 -11.26
CA SER A 81 8.61 -1.35 -11.90
C SER A 81 10.09 -1.12 -11.59
N GLY A 82 10.81 -2.21 -11.37
CA GLY A 82 12.23 -2.24 -11.03
C GLY A 82 13.11 -2.51 -12.25
N ALA A 83 14.43 -2.60 -12.03
CA ALA A 83 15.40 -2.74 -13.11
C ALA A 83 15.17 -4.01 -13.96
N PHE A 84 15.55 -3.90 -15.23
CA PHE A 84 15.71 -5.02 -16.15
C PHE A 84 17.03 -5.74 -15.89
N ASP A 85 17.09 -7.03 -16.15
CA ASP A 85 18.37 -7.73 -16.22
C ASP A 85 19.18 -7.33 -17.47
N ASP A 86 20.43 -7.79 -17.56
CA ASP A 86 21.31 -7.52 -18.72
C ASP A 86 20.73 -8.03 -20.06
N GLY A 87 19.69 -8.88 -20.01
CA GLY A 87 18.94 -9.40 -21.15
C GLY A 87 17.65 -8.64 -21.47
N GLY A 88 17.32 -7.57 -20.72
CA GLY A 88 16.11 -6.76 -20.93
C GLY A 88 14.83 -7.34 -20.34
N SER A 89 14.90 -8.40 -19.52
CA SER A 89 13.74 -8.97 -18.84
C SER A 89 13.45 -8.18 -17.56
N LEU A 90 12.19 -7.81 -17.35
CA LEU A 90 11.78 -7.17 -16.11
C LEU A 90 11.92 -8.16 -14.96
N LYS A 91 12.65 -7.78 -13.90
CA LYS A 91 12.81 -8.65 -12.73
C LYS A 91 11.79 -8.41 -11.61
N TYR A 92 11.27 -7.19 -11.49
CA TYR A 92 10.44 -6.79 -10.35
C TYR A 92 9.35 -5.84 -10.85
N SER A 93 8.09 -6.18 -10.62
CA SER A 93 6.94 -5.31 -10.91
C SER A 93 6.03 -5.29 -9.70
N VAL A 94 5.43 -4.14 -9.44
CA VAL A 94 4.28 -4.05 -8.56
C VAL A 94 3.16 -3.29 -9.27
N LEU A 95 2.08 -4.01 -9.53
CA LEU A 95 0.79 -3.57 -10.01
C LEU A 95 -0.19 -3.76 -8.85
N ASN A 96 -1.07 -2.80 -8.54
CA ASN A 96 -2.24 -3.21 -7.78
C ASN A 96 -3.53 -2.53 -8.20
N GLU A 97 -4.32 -3.25 -8.99
CA GLU A 97 -5.77 -3.10 -8.87
C GLU A 97 -6.48 -4.42 -8.51
N ARG A 98 -5.88 -5.59 -8.76
CA ARG A 98 -6.53 -6.89 -8.45
C ARG A 98 -5.61 -8.01 -7.99
N ASP A 99 -4.30 -7.85 -8.16
CA ASP A 99 -3.33 -8.90 -7.88
C ASP A 99 -2.74 -8.81 -6.48
N GLY A 100 -3.32 -8.01 -5.56
CA GLY A 100 -3.00 -8.00 -4.13
C GLY A 100 -1.54 -7.66 -3.79
N GLU A 101 -0.84 -7.00 -4.71
CA GLU A 101 0.61 -6.78 -4.61
C GLU A 101 0.97 -5.58 -3.73
N TYR A 102 -0.01 -4.75 -3.35
CA TYR A 102 0.16 -3.84 -2.22
C TYR A 102 -0.61 -4.35 -1.02
N SER A 103 0.11 -4.58 0.08
CA SER A 103 -0.48 -4.94 1.35
C SER A 103 -0.56 -3.75 2.29
N PRO A 104 -1.73 -3.50 2.89
CA PRO A 104 -1.94 -2.39 3.80
C PRO A 104 -1.16 -2.63 5.10
N ILE A 105 -0.42 -1.63 5.54
CA ILE A 105 0.29 -1.65 6.83
C ILE A 105 -0.18 -0.53 7.76
N ASP A 106 -1.19 0.21 7.32
CA ASP A 106 -1.88 1.25 8.09
C ASP A 106 -3.33 1.36 7.60
N SER A 107 -4.25 1.73 8.48
CA SER A 107 -5.62 2.06 8.09
C SER A 107 -5.67 3.46 7.46
N ILE A 108 -6.81 3.86 6.93
CA ILE A 108 -6.98 5.23 6.44
C ILE A 108 -7.23 6.16 7.62
N HIS A 109 -6.40 7.19 7.75
CA HIS A 109 -6.59 8.28 8.70
C HIS A 109 -7.23 9.45 7.96
N VAL A 110 -8.33 10.00 8.49
CA VAL A 110 -9.10 11.09 7.86
C VAL A 110 -9.01 12.35 8.71
N TYR A 111 -8.70 13.49 8.11
CA TYR A 111 -8.60 14.79 8.78
C TYR A 111 -9.57 15.79 8.16
N LYS A 112 -10.44 16.38 8.99
CA LYS A 112 -11.45 17.39 8.60
C LYS A 112 -11.60 18.47 9.70
N PRO A 113 -11.13 19.71 9.50
CA PRO A 113 -10.27 20.14 8.40
C PRO A 113 -8.89 19.49 8.48
N GLY A 114 -8.26 19.29 7.33
CA GLY A 114 -6.84 18.99 7.23
C GLY A 114 -5.96 20.24 7.38
N ILE A 115 -4.65 20.08 7.25
CA ILE A 115 -3.70 21.19 7.39
C ILE A 115 -3.57 21.98 6.07
N ARG A 116 -3.69 21.30 4.93
CA ARG A 116 -3.56 21.83 3.55
C ARG A 116 -4.90 21.85 2.81
N ALA A 117 -5.84 20.96 3.15
CA ALA A 117 -7.13 20.82 2.50
C ALA A 117 -8.29 20.63 3.50
N GLU A 118 -9.53 20.76 3.02
CA GLU A 118 -10.72 20.62 3.87
C GLU A 118 -10.98 19.17 4.27
N GLU A 119 -10.60 18.23 3.39
CA GLU A 119 -10.64 16.80 3.67
C GLU A 119 -9.33 16.16 3.18
N GLU A 120 -8.62 15.55 4.11
CA GLU A 120 -7.37 14.85 3.84
C GLU A 120 -7.45 13.39 4.27
N THR A 121 -6.76 12.52 3.54
CA THR A 121 -6.48 11.16 4.01
C THR A 121 -4.98 10.90 4.10
N TYR A 122 -4.61 9.92 4.93
CA TYR A 122 -3.27 9.38 5.01
C TYR A 122 -3.32 7.87 5.22
N THR A 123 -2.50 7.13 4.50
CA THR A 123 -2.31 5.69 4.72
C THR A 123 -0.92 5.22 4.28
N LYS A 124 -0.60 3.96 4.55
CA LYS A 124 0.63 3.29 4.13
C LYS A 124 0.34 1.86 3.68
N TYR A 125 1.03 1.47 2.62
CA TYR A 125 1.09 0.10 2.13
C TYR A 125 2.48 -0.18 1.57
N TRP A 126 2.76 -1.45 1.34
CA TRP A 126 4.05 -1.93 0.83
C TRP A 126 3.85 -3.11 -0.10
N ASP A 127 4.93 -3.60 -0.69
CA ASP A 127 4.95 -4.82 -1.50
C ASP A 127 5.72 -5.98 -0.83
N VAL A 128 6.29 -5.79 0.36
CA VAL A 128 7.23 -6.76 0.96
C VAL A 128 6.59 -8.12 1.28
N THR A 129 5.38 -8.11 1.82
CA THR A 129 4.66 -9.34 2.17
C THR A 129 3.23 -9.19 1.69
N GLN A 130 2.93 -9.94 0.64
CA GLN A 130 1.71 -9.84 -0.15
C GLN A 130 0.88 -11.12 -0.01
N PRO A 131 0.25 -11.37 1.16
CA PRO A 131 -0.48 -12.62 1.39
C PRO A 131 -1.69 -12.80 0.48
N GLN A 132 -2.12 -11.74 -0.19
CA GLN A 132 -3.23 -11.75 -1.14
C GLN A 132 -2.78 -11.71 -2.60
N SER A 133 -1.47 -11.76 -2.87
CA SER A 133 -1.00 -11.67 -4.25
C SER A 133 -1.25 -12.94 -5.06
N SER A 134 -1.68 -12.75 -6.31
CA SER A 134 -1.95 -13.82 -7.29
C SER A 134 -0.91 -13.94 -8.41
N SER A 135 -0.04 -12.94 -8.61
CA SER A 135 0.95 -12.91 -9.70
C SER A 135 2.20 -13.72 -9.39
N GLY A 136 2.59 -13.79 -8.12
CA GLY A 136 3.87 -14.39 -7.71
C GLY A 136 5.08 -13.55 -8.13
N ASP A 137 4.87 -12.27 -8.42
CA ASP A 137 5.92 -11.32 -8.79
C ASP A 137 6.87 -11.07 -7.61
N ASP A 138 8.14 -10.79 -7.93
CA ASP A 138 9.14 -10.47 -6.91
C ASP A 138 8.93 -9.02 -6.42
N PRO A 139 8.84 -8.78 -5.09
CA PRO A 139 8.62 -7.44 -4.57
C PRO A 139 9.85 -6.55 -4.73
N LEU A 140 9.62 -5.27 -5.02
CA LEU A 140 10.62 -4.20 -5.05
C LEU A 140 11.15 -3.88 -3.64
N GLY A 141 10.39 -4.19 -2.59
CA GLY A 141 10.77 -3.91 -1.20
C GLY A 141 10.53 -2.45 -0.81
N ILE A 142 9.45 -1.85 -1.30
CA ILE A 142 9.10 -0.45 -1.12
C ILE A 142 7.98 -0.26 -0.09
N ILE A 143 8.00 0.89 0.56
CA ILE A 143 6.90 1.43 1.35
C ILE A 143 6.37 2.68 0.65
N ILE A 144 5.07 2.72 0.45
CA ILE A 144 4.34 3.85 -0.09
C ILE A 144 3.56 4.51 1.04
N LYS A 145 3.73 5.82 1.18
CA LYS A 145 2.82 6.68 1.93
C LYS A 145 1.95 7.40 0.92
N GLU A 146 0.64 7.25 1.05
CA GLU A 146 -0.33 7.95 0.22
C GLU A 146 -1.02 9.01 1.08
N ARG A 147 -1.21 10.20 0.50
CA ARG A 147 -2.08 11.24 1.03
C ARG A 147 -3.01 11.73 -0.06
N THR A 148 -4.23 12.05 0.32
CA THR A 148 -5.16 12.71 -0.57
C THR A 148 -5.65 14.03 0.00
N TYR A 149 -6.06 14.94 -0.89
CA TYR A 149 -6.49 16.30 -0.55
C TYR A 149 -7.68 16.69 -1.42
N ALA A 150 -8.76 17.15 -0.79
CA ALA A 150 -9.97 17.63 -1.46
C ALA A 150 -10.48 18.95 -0.84
N TRP A 151 -11.22 19.71 -1.63
CA TRP A 151 -11.81 21.00 -1.25
C TRP A 151 -13.27 21.09 -1.70
N SER A 152 -14.08 21.91 -1.02
CA SER A 152 -15.44 22.25 -1.44
C SER A 152 -15.59 23.68 -1.99
N ASN A 153 -14.48 24.43 -2.06
CA ASN A 153 -14.46 25.77 -2.64
C ASN A 153 -14.68 25.69 -4.16
N PRO A 154 -15.67 26.37 -4.75
CA PRO A 154 -15.95 26.34 -6.20
C PRO A 154 -14.81 26.77 -7.14
N LEU A 155 -13.72 27.31 -6.60
CA LEU A 155 -12.50 27.61 -7.37
C LEU A 155 -11.50 26.42 -7.42
N ALA A 156 -11.74 25.35 -6.66
CA ALA A 156 -10.83 24.23 -6.48
C ALA A 156 -11.55 22.92 -6.09
N ASP A 157 -12.83 22.76 -6.45
CA ASP A 157 -13.66 21.62 -6.06
C ASP A 157 -13.77 20.53 -7.13
N ASP A 158 -13.05 20.68 -8.25
CA ASP A 158 -13.13 19.79 -9.41
C ASP A 158 -11.96 18.81 -9.57
N PHE A 159 -11.19 18.62 -8.49
CA PHE A 159 -10.09 17.67 -8.44
C PHE A 159 -9.86 17.11 -7.02
N ILE A 160 -9.17 15.97 -6.98
CA ILE A 160 -8.56 15.42 -5.77
C ILE A 160 -7.07 15.29 -6.06
N ILE A 161 -6.21 15.78 -5.17
CA ILE A 161 -4.77 15.58 -5.28
C ILE A 161 -4.40 14.30 -4.54
N VAL A 162 -3.61 13.44 -5.19
CA VAL A 162 -2.99 12.27 -4.56
C VAL A 162 -1.46 12.48 -4.53
N GLU A 163 -0.87 12.42 -3.34
CA GLU A 163 0.56 12.59 -3.09
C GLU A 163 1.15 11.27 -2.62
N TYR A 164 2.18 10.81 -3.32
CA TYR A 164 2.95 9.62 -2.97
C TYR A 164 4.32 9.98 -2.42
N THR A 165 4.69 9.35 -1.30
CA THR A 165 6.09 9.25 -0.87
C THR A 165 6.49 7.78 -0.92
N ILE A 166 7.42 7.46 -1.82
CA ILE A 166 7.89 6.10 -2.07
C ILE A 166 9.30 5.96 -1.50
N LYS A 167 9.55 4.91 -0.73
CA LYS A 167 10.85 4.60 -0.15
C LYS A 167 11.18 3.13 -0.32
N ASN A 168 12.41 2.83 -0.77
CA ASN A 168 13.08 1.53 -0.59
C ASN A 168 13.91 1.59 0.70
#